data_AF-A0A523Q0H8-F1
#
_entry.id   AF-A0A523Q0H8-F1
#
_cell.length_a   1.000
_cell.length_b   1.000
_cell.length_c   1.000
_cell.angle_alpha   90.00
_cell.angle_beta   90.00
_cell.angle_gamma   90.00
#
_symmetry.space_group_name_H-M   'P 1'
#
loop_
_entity.id
_entity.type
_entity.pdbx_description
1 polymer ?
#
loop_
_entity_poly.entity_id
_entity_poly.type
_entity_poly.pdbx_seq_one_letter_code
_entity_poly.pdbx_strand_id
1 'polypeptide(L)'
;MFYLHLRPEVFTNYQMLESKNTKYIEALIKVLPLKDVYVDHASSKGESSINGSPLRYILSQPALKWAYYLAVLFFILYAIFNGKRRQRPIPIVEPVKNNTLEFVKTMAGLHLEQKNHKDMAQKQILFFLSQIRRNYHLSTEEISDDFLTKLSRKSGKEKDQIKDLFSLIKDIETAEQISAKTLMVLNQKIESFQS
;
A
#
# COMPACT_ATOMS: atom_id res chain seq x y z
N MET A 1 55.52 7.22 63.28
CA MET A 1 56.08 7.02 61.93
C MET A 1 55.17 7.75 60.96
N PHE A 2 55.70 8.68 60.17
CA PHE A 2 54.93 9.40 59.16
C PHE A 2 55.33 8.89 57.78
N TYR A 3 54.35 8.52 56.96
CA TYR A 3 54.56 8.10 55.58
C TYR A 3 53.98 9.17 54.66
N LEU A 4 54.79 9.68 53.73
CA LEU A 4 54.38 10.67 52.73
C LEU A 4 54.45 10.03 51.34
N HIS A 5 53.35 10.07 50.61
CA HIS A 5 53.31 9.59 49.23
C HIS A 5 53.24 10.79 48.26
N LEU A 6 54.22 10.89 47.36
CA LEU A 6 54.35 12.03 46.43
C LEU A 6 53.42 11.96 45.21
N ARG A 7 52.68 10.86 45.02
CA ARG A 7 51.76 10.66 43.89
C ARG A 7 50.40 10.12 44.33
N PRO A 8 49.54 10.94 44.95
CA PRO A 8 48.24 10.49 45.45
C PRO A 8 47.28 10.04 44.33
N GLU A 9 47.52 10.45 43.09
CA GLU A 9 46.72 10.09 41.90
C GLU A 9 46.59 8.58 41.67
N VAL A 10 47.57 7.80 42.14
CA VAL A 10 47.58 6.33 42.03
C VAL A 10 46.40 5.70 42.79
N PHE A 11 45.89 6.36 43.83
CA PHE A 11 44.73 5.90 44.62
C PHE A 11 43.38 6.34 44.05
N THR A 12 43.35 6.95 42.85
CA THR A 12 42.09 7.32 42.19
C THR A 12 41.44 6.11 41.53
N ASN A 13 40.11 6.14 41.39
CA ASN A 13 39.34 5.06 40.77
C ASN A 13 39.87 4.67 39.38
N TYR A 14 40.29 5.65 38.58
CA TYR A 14 40.81 5.41 37.24
C TYR A 14 42.11 4.58 37.27
N GLN A 15 43.06 4.97 38.11
CA GLN A 15 44.38 4.32 38.21
C GLN A 15 44.32 2.97 38.93
N MET A 16 43.37 2.78 39.84
CA MET A 16 43.12 1.49 40.51
C MET A 16 42.45 0.47 39.58
N LEU A 17 41.63 0.92 38.62
CA LEU A 17 40.95 0.05 37.66
C LEU A 17 41.91 -0.46 36.56
N GLU A 18 42.97 0.28 36.25
CA GLU A 18 43.99 -0.14 35.29
C GLU A 18 44.90 -1.25 35.87
N SER A 19 44.88 -2.43 35.24
CA SER A 19 45.61 -3.64 35.67
C SER A 19 47.13 -3.51 35.72
N LYS A 20 47.69 -2.47 35.09
CA LYS A 20 49.15 -2.21 35.08
C LYS A 20 49.66 -1.72 36.45
N ASN A 21 48.82 -1.07 37.26
CA ASN A 21 49.24 -0.45 38.51
C ASN A 21 48.96 -1.30 39.76
N THR A 22 48.29 -2.44 39.62
CA THR A 22 47.84 -3.28 40.73
C THR A 22 48.99 -3.75 41.64
N LYS A 23 50.12 -4.19 41.06
CA LYS A 23 51.29 -4.65 41.83
C LYS A 23 51.93 -3.53 42.65
N TYR A 24 51.93 -2.31 42.12
CA TYR A 24 52.50 -1.14 42.79
C TYR A 24 51.63 -0.71 43.98
N ILE A 25 50.30 -0.69 43.79
CA ILE A 25 49.34 -0.37 44.85
C ILE A 25 49.37 -1.41 45.97
N GLU A 26 49.46 -2.69 45.62
CA GLU A 26 49.57 -3.78 46.60
C GLU A 26 50.82 -3.65 47.49
N ALA A 27 51.96 -3.30 46.89
CA ALA A 27 53.19 -3.07 47.63
C ALA A 27 53.08 -1.87 48.60
N LEU A 28 52.40 -0.80 48.18
CA LEU A 28 52.16 0.38 49.04
C LEU A 28 51.26 0.06 50.23
N ILE A 29 50.18 -0.71 50.01
CA ILE A 29 49.23 -1.09 51.07
C ILE A 29 49.90 -2.02 52.09
N LYS A 30 50.79 -2.92 51.66
CA LYS A 30 51.52 -3.84 52.56
C LYS A 30 52.39 -3.13 53.60
N VAL A 31 52.84 -1.91 53.33
CA VAL A 31 53.68 -1.12 54.26
C VAL A 31 52.83 -0.46 55.35
N LEU A 32 51.51 -0.33 55.15
CA LEU A 32 50.62 0.31 56.11
C LEU A 32 50.25 -0.65 57.26
N PRO A 33 50.23 -0.18 58.52
CA PRO A 33 49.81 -1.00 59.65
C PRO A 33 48.32 -1.30 59.59
N LEU A 34 47.94 -2.55 59.88
CA LEU A 34 46.55 -2.99 60.05
C LEU A 34 45.97 -2.39 61.34
N LYS A 35 45.49 -1.14 61.26
CA LYS A 35 44.77 -0.43 62.32
C LYS A 35 43.59 0.31 61.73
N ASP A 36 42.66 0.73 62.57
CA ASP A 36 41.52 1.54 62.15
C ASP A 36 42.00 2.80 61.42
N VAL A 37 41.59 2.93 60.16
CA VAL A 37 42.00 4.03 59.29
C VAL A 37 41.02 5.18 59.47
N TYR A 38 41.50 6.28 60.06
CA TYR A 38 40.78 7.54 60.09
C TYR A 38 41.16 8.36 58.86
N VAL A 39 40.22 8.52 57.93
CA VAL A 39 40.41 9.34 56.72
C VAL A 39 39.88 10.74 56.99
N ASP A 40 40.79 11.72 57.07
CA ASP A 40 40.40 13.13 57.13
C ASP A 40 40.22 13.68 55.70
N HIS A 41 38.97 13.91 55.32
CA HIS A 41 38.61 14.49 54.03
C HIS A 41 38.67 16.03 54.07
N ALA A 42 39.79 16.61 54.50
CA ALA A 42 39.96 18.06 54.59
C ALA A 42 39.79 18.79 53.24
N SER A 43 39.97 18.08 52.11
CA SER A 43 39.82 18.65 50.76
C SER A 43 38.40 18.52 50.16
N SER A 44 37.44 17.95 50.87
CA SER A 44 36.05 17.80 50.38
C SER A 44 35.19 19.06 50.51
N LYS A 45 35.74 20.15 51.06
CA LYS A 45 35.07 21.45 51.21
C LYS A 45 35.56 22.53 50.23
N GLY A 46 36.19 22.15 49.11
CA GLY A 46 36.51 23.05 48.01
C GLY A 46 35.57 22.80 46.83
N GLU A 47 34.56 23.66 46.68
CA GLU A 47 33.73 23.83 45.48
C GLU A 47 33.26 22.55 44.75
N SER A 48 32.12 22.03 45.18
CA SER A 48 31.26 21.17 44.35
C SER A 48 30.59 21.97 43.20
N SER A 49 31.36 22.78 42.47
CA SER A 49 30.96 23.45 41.23
C SER A 49 31.50 22.77 39.97
N ILE A 50 32.27 21.68 40.10
CA ILE A 50 32.93 21.02 38.95
C ILE A 50 32.05 19.95 38.26
N ASN A 51 30.84 19.69 38.78
CA ASN A 51 29.82 18.91 38.05
C ASN A 51 28.65 19.79 37.56
N GLY A 52 28.92 21.07 37.30
CA GLY A 52 27.95 21.97 36.67
C GLY A 52 27.86 21.64 35.18
N SER A 53 26.82 20.92 34.76
CA SER A 53 26.45 20.80 33.35
C SER A 53 26.64 22.16 32.63
N PRO A 54 27.23 22.21 31.43
CA PRO A 54 27.45 23.47 30.69
C PRO A 54 26.21 24.38 30.59
N LEU A 55 25.02 23.78 30.63
CA LEU A 55 23.74 24.48 30.69
C LEU A 55 23.60 25.40 31.91
N ARG A 56 24.19 25.05 33.06
CA ARG A 56 24.15 25.87 34.28
C ARG A 56 24.85 27.21 34.08
N TYR A 57 25.94 27.24 33.32
CA TYR A 57 26.64 28.48 32.96
C TYR A 57 25.83 29.30 31.95
N ILE A 58 25.20 28.65 30.97
CA ILE A 58 24.32 29.32 29.99
C ILE A 58 23.10 29.96 30.69
N LEU A 59 22.54 29.31 31.70
CA LEU A 59 21.37 29.77 32.45
C LEU A 59 21.71 30.80 33.54
N SER A 60 22.98 30.95 33.94
CA SER A 60 23.40 31.91 34.96
C SER A 60 23.48 33.35 34.43
N GLN A 61 23.81 33.51 33.13
CA GLN A 61 23.90 34.81 32.48
C GLN A 61 22.53 35.23 31.91
N PRO A 62 21.99 36.43 32.25
CA PRO A 62 20.67 36.85 31.81
C PRO A 62 20.49 36.85 30.29
N ALA A 63 21.48 37.33 29.54
CA ALA A 63 21.44 37.37 28.09
C ALA A 63 21.42 35.98 27.44
N LEU A 64 22.27 35.06 27.91
CA LEU A 64 22.32 33.69 27.40
C LEU A 64 21.08 32.89 27.78
N LYS A 65 20.52 33.13 28.97
CA LYS A 65 19.25 32.51 29.40
C LYS A 65 18.10 32.85 28.45
N TRP A 66 17.95 34.12 28.08
CA TRP A 66 16.94 34.54 27.11
C TRP A 66 17.21 33.99 25.71
N ALA A 67 18.46 33.98 25.27
CA ALA A 67 18.84 33.38 23.98
C ALA A 67 18.47 31.89 23.94
N TYR A 68 18.72 31.15 25.03
CA TYR A 68 18.37 29.74 25.16
C TYR A 68 16.85 29.51 25.10
N TYR A 69 16.06 30.29 25.84
CA TYR A 69 14.60 30.17 25.79
C TYR A 69 14.01 30.55 24.44
N LEU A 70 14.53 31.59 23.79
CA LEU A 70 14.11 31.97 22.43
C LEU A 70 14.47 30.87 21.43
N ALA A 71 15.65 30.27 21.52
CA ALA A 71 16.05 29.17 20.63
C ALA A 71 15.12 27.96 20.78
N VAL A 72 14.78 27.57 22.01
CA VAL A 72 13.83 26.49 22.29
C VAL A 72 12.43 26.85 21.77
N LEU A 73 11.97 28.08 22.00
CA LEU A 73 10.69 28.56 21.51
C LEU A 73 10.62 28.52 19.98
N PHE A 74 11.64 29.02 19.28
CA PHE A 74 11.70 28.96 17.82
C PHE A 74 11.77 27.53 17.30
N PHE A 75 12.47 26.64 17.99
CA PHE A 75 12.50 25.23 17.61
C PHE A 75 11.11 24.59 17.72
N ILE A 76 10.39 24.85 18.82
CA ILE A 76 9.02 24.35 19.00
C ILE A 76 8.09 24.94 17.96
N LEU A 77 8.13 26.25 17.73
CA LEU A 77 7.32 26.90 16.69
C LEU A 77 7.64 26.33 15.30
N TYR A 78 8.92 26.22 14.97
CA TYR A 78 9.37 25.62 13.71
C TYR A 78 8.83 24.19 13.55
N ALA A 79 8.90 23.37 14.60
CA ALA A 79 8.38 22.00 14.58
C ALA A 79 6.86 21.95 14.45
N ILE A 80 6.10 22.86 15.06
CA ILE A 80 4.64 22.93 14.91
C ILE A 80 4.27 23.32 13.47
N PHE A 81 4.92 24.35 12.92
CA PHE A 81 4.61 24.85 11.58
C PHE A 81 5.11 23.93 10.46
N ASN A 82 6.31 23.35 10.60
CA ASN A 82 6.91 22.47 9.58
C ASN A 82 6.62 20.98 9.82
N GLY A 83 6.20 20.59 11.02
CA GLY A 83 5.81 19.22 11.33
C GLY A 83 4.45 18.84 10.73
N LYS A 84 3.60 19.83 10.39
CA LYS A 84 2.37 19.57 9.65
C LYS A 84 2.74 19.14 8.23
N ARG A 85 2.59 17.85 7.94
CA ARG A 85 2.85 17.26 6.62
C ARG A 85 2.16 18.11 5.55
N ARG A 86 2.94 18.73 4.65
CA ARG A 86 2.40 19.32 3.42
C ARG A 86 1.96 18.15 2.54
N GLN A 87 0.66 17.92 2.45
CA GLN A 87 0.13 16.94 1.50
C GLN A 87 0.57 17.37 0.10
N ARG A 88 1.23 16.47 -0.65
CA ARG A 88 1.57 16.74 -2.04
C ARG A 88 0.26 16.94 -2.82
N PRO A 89 0.18 17.90 -3.75
CA PRO A 89 -0.96 17.98 -4.66
C PRO A 89 -1.15 16.61 -5.29
N ILE A 90 -2.32 16.01 -5.12
CA ILE A 90 -2.66 14.76 -5.81
C ILE A 90 -2.75 15.12 -7.29
N PRO A 91 -1.89 14.57 -8.16
CA PRO A 91 -2.01 14.83 -9.59
C PRO A 91 -3.38 14.32 -10.03
N ILE A 92 -4.11 15.14 -10.78
CA ILE A 92 -5.37 14.76 -11.38
C ILE A 92 -5.02 13.71 -12.44
N VAL A 93 -5.14 12.44 -12.07
CA VAL A 93 -5.05 11.33 -13.02
C VAL A 93 -6.31 11.41 -13.86
N GLU A 94 -6.17 11.71 -15.16
CA GLU A 94 -7.31 11.65 -16.07
C GLU A 94 -7.99 10.28 -15.94
N PRO A 95 -9.32 10.23 -15.79
CA PRO A 95 -10.02 8.96 -15.68
C PRO A 95 -9.69 8.13 -16.91
N VAL A 96 -9.40 6.85 -16.69
CA VAL A 96 -9.16 5.89 -17.77
C VAL A 96 -10.32 6.01 -18.76
N LYS A 97 -10.05 6.51 -19.97
CA LYS A 97 -11.06 6.50 -21.03
C LYS A 97 -11.51 5.04 -21.19
N ASN A 98 -12.82 4.81 -21.25
CA ASN A 98 -13.41 3.49 -21.40
C ASN A 98 -13.06 2.91 -22.79
N ASN A 99 -11.81 2.48 -22.96
CA ASN A 99 -11.27 1.95 -24.21
C ASN A 99 -11.84 0.57 -24.53
N THR A 100 -12.61 -0.05 -23.63
CA THR A 100 -13.32 -1.31 -23.89
C THR A 100 -14.24 -1.19 -25.10
N LEU A 101 -14.98 -0.07 -25.22
CA LEU A 101 -15.91 0.12 -26.33
C LEU A 101 -15.19 0.38 -27.65
N GLU A 102 -14.07 1.11 -27.60
CA GLU A 102 -13.23 1.38 -28.76
C GLU A 102 -12.48 0.12 -29.23
N PHE A 103 -11.97 -0.68 -28.30
CA PHE A 103 -11.35 -1.97 -28.57
C PHE A 103 -12.33 -2.99 -29.18
N VAL A 104 -13.54 -3.10 -28.61
CA VAL A 104 -14.60 -3.96 -29.16
C VAL A 104 -15.00 -3.52 -30.57
N LYS A 105 -15.10 -2.21 -30.83
CA LYS A 105 -15.36 -1.68 -32.18
C LYS A 105 -14.25 -2.05 -33.18
N THR A 106 -12.98 -1.92 -32.80
CA THR A 106 -11.85 -2.25 -33.67
C THR A 106 -11.81 -3.74 -33.99
N MET A 107 -12.00 -4.60 -32.99
CA MET A 107 -12.07 -6.05 -33.20
C MET A 107 -13.26 -6.46 -34.07
N ALA A 108 -14.44 -5.85 -33.85
CA ALA A 108 -15.62 -6.07 -34.68
C ALA A 108 -15.40 -5.62 -36.14
N GLY A 109 -14.73 -4.47 -36.34
CA GLY A 109 -14.39 -3.93 -37.66
C GLY A 109 -13.43 -4.83 -38.44
N LEU A 110 -12.34 -5.28 -37.82
CA LEU A 110 -11.39 -6.21 -38.44
C LEU A 110 -12.05 -7.53 -38.86
N HIS A 111 -12.90 -8.07 -38.00
CA HIS A 111 -13.66 -9.28 -38.35
C HIS A 111 -14.64 -9.01 -39.51
N LEU A 112 -15.25 -7.83 -39.58
CA LEU A 112 -16.22 -7.44 -40.61
C LEU A 112 -15.55 -7.36 -41.99
N GLU A 113 -14.32 -6.85 -42.04
CA GLU A 113 -13.51 -6.75 -43.25
C GLU A 113 -13.06 -8.12 -43.79
N GLN A 114 -12.92 -9.13 -42.92
CA GLN A 114 -12.55 -10.51 -43.32
C GLN A 114 -13.68 -11.26 -44.06
N LYS A 115 -14.84 -10.64 -44.30
CA LYS A 115 -16.00 -11.20 -45.04
C LYS A 115 -16.54 -12.54 -44.51
N ASN A 116 -16.10 -13.00 -43.35
CA ASN A 116 -16.59 -14.24 -42.74
C ASN A 116 -17.81 -13.96 -41.86
N HIS A 117 -18.89 -13.46 -42.48
CA HIS A 117 -20.12 -13.10 -41.78
C HIS A 117 -20.77 -14.32 -41.09
N LYS A 118 -20.60 -15.52 -41.66
CA LYS A 118 -21.14 -16.76 -41.10
C LYS A 118 -20.48 -17.12 -39.76
N ASP A 119 -19.15 -17.04 -39.66
CA ASP A 119 -18.45 -17.32 -38.40
C ASP A 119 -18.88 -16.36 -37.28
N MET A 120 -19.11 -15.08 -37.61
CA MET A 120 -19.66 -14.14 -36.64
C MET A 120 -21.08 -14.47 -36.21
N ALA A 121 -21.96 -14.80 -37.15
CA ALA A 121 -23.33 -15.18 -36.81
C ALA A 121 -23.36 -16.41 -35.93
N GLN A 122 -22.53 -17.42 -36.23
CA GLN A 122 -22.41 -18.63 -35.40
C GLN A 122 -21.96 -18.29 -33.98
N LYS A 123 -20.95 -17.42 -33.81
CA LYS A 123 -20.50 -16.96 -32.48
C LYS A 123 -21.60 -16.18 -31.76
N GLN A 124 -22.35 -15.31 -32.45
CA GLN A 124 -23.48 -14.60 -31.87
C GLN A 124 -24.61 -15.55 -31.43
N ILE A 125 -24.95 -16.54 -32.25
CA ILE A 125 -25.96 -17.57 -31.93
C ILE A 125 -25.52 -18.38 -30.71
N LEU A 126 -24.28 -18.86 -30.68
CA LEU A 126 -23.72 -19.60 -29.53
C LEU A 126 -23.78 -18.77 -28.24
N PHE A 127 -23.41 -17.49 -28.32
CA PHE A 127 -23.49 -16.58 -27.18
C PHE A 127 -24.93 -16.39 -26.72
N PHE A 128 -25.87 -16.16 -27.64
CA PHE A 128 -27.29 -16.02 -27.35
C PHE A 128 -27.88 -17.27 -26.67
N LEU A 129 -27.63 -18.46 -27.21
CA LEU A 129 -28.07 -19.72 -26.61
C LEU A 129 -27.45 -19.93 -25.21
N SER A 130 -26.20 -19.52 -25.02
CA SER A 130 -25.55 -19.57 -23.71
C SER A 130 -26.22 -18.64 -22.69
N GLN A 131 -26.69 -17.47 -23.13
CA GLN A 131 -27.42 -16.51 -22.29
C GLN A 131 -28.80 -17.04 -21.92
N ILE A 132 -29.48 -17.71 -22.86
CA ILE A 132 -30.75 -18.40 -22.57
C ILE A 132 -30.55 -19.48 -21.49
N ARG A 133 -29.52 -20.32 -21.64
CA ARG A 133 -29.19 -21.35 -20.65
C ARG A 133 -28.91 -20.77 -19.27
N ARG A 134 -28.13 -19.67 -19.20
CA ARG A 134 -27.79 -19.02 -17.93
C ARG A 134 -28.97 -18.32 -17.26
N ASN A 135 -29.77 -17.58 -18.03
CA ASN A 135 -30.81 -16.70 -17.47
C ASN A 135 -32.14 -17.42 -17.27
N TYR A 136 -32.50 -18.36 -18.15
CA TYR A 136 -33.81 -19.02 -18.13
C TYR A 136 -33.74 -20.49 -17.70
N HIS A 137 -32.52 -21.03 -17.54
CA HIS A 137 -32.25 -22.43 -17.16
C HIS A 137 -32.95 -23.45 -18.09
N LEU A 138 -32.94 -23.17 -19.41
CA LEU A 138 -33.49 -24.04 -20.43
C LEU A 138 -32.37 -24.71 -21.23
N SER A 139 -32.46 -26.01 -21.48
CA SER A 139 -31.55 -26.69 -22.41
C SER A 139 -31.78 -26.17 -23.83
N THR A 140 -30.70 -25.87 -24.54
CA THR A 140 -30.72 -25.44 -25.94
C THR A 140 -30.12 -26.50 -26.88
N GLU A 141 -30.08 -27.76 -26.44
CA GLU A 141 -29.59 -28.89 -27.24
C GLU A 141 -30.60 -29.29 -28.31
N GLU A 142 -31.89 -29.25 -27.98
CA GLU A 142 -33.00 -29.47 -28.91
C GLU A 142 -34.00 -28.31 -28.85
N ILE A 143 -34.14 -27.60 -29.96
CA ILE A 143 -35.12 -26.52 -30.11
C ILE A 143 -36.45 -27.13 -30.56
N SER A 144 -37.26 -27.54 -29.60
CA SER A 144 -38.62 -28.07 -29.80
C SER A 144 -39.70 -26.99 -29.60
N ASP A 145 -40.94 -27.23 -30.05
CA ASP A 145 -42.05 -26.29 -29.81
C ASP A 145 -42.36 -26.13 -28.30
N ASP A 146 -42.09 -27.17 -27.50
CA ASP A 146 -42.14 -27.10 -26.04
C ASP A 146 -41.06 -26.16 -25.47
N PHE A 147 -39.83 -26.20 -26.01
CA PHE A 147 -38.79 -25.23 -25.66
C PHE A 147 -39.22 -23.79 -25.97
N LEU A 148 -39.77 -23.53 -27.16
CA LEU A 148 -40.24 -22.20 -27.56
C LEU A 148 -41.36 -21.69 -26.64
N THR A 149 -42.28 -22.58 -26.25
CA THR A 149 -43.38 -22.26 -25.32
C THR A 149 -42.84 -21.95 -23.92
N LYS A 150 -41.88 -22.73 -23.42
CA LYS A 150 -41.22 -22.50 -22.13
C LYS A 150 -40.41 -21.19 -22.14
N LEU A 151 -39.72 -20.90 -23.24
CA LEU A 151 -38.94 -19.68 -23.41
C LEU A 151 -39.85 -18.45 -23.46
N SER A 152 -40.95 -18.49 -24.23
CA SER A 152 -41.96 -17.42 -24.26
C SER A 152 -42.51 -17.13 -22.86
N ARG A 153 -42.91 -18.16 -22.13
CA ARG A 153 -43.44 -18.00 -20.78
C ARG A 153 -42.43 -17.43 -19.78
N LYS A 154 -41.14 -17.78 -19.91
CA LYS A 154 -40.07 -17.31 -19.01
C LYS A 154 -39.53 -15.92 -19.39
N SER A 155 -39.50 -15.60 -20.69
CA SER A 155 -38.99 -14.32 -21.21
C SER A 155 -40.06 -13.23 -21.25
N GLY A 156 -41.35 -13.60 -21.23
CA GLY A 156 -42.46 -12.67 -21.41
C GLY A 156 -42.63 -12.17 -22.85
N LYS A 157 -41.86 -12.71 -23.80
CA LYS A 157 -41.92 -12.35 -25.23
C LYS A 157 -42.94 -13.24 -25.96
N GLU A 158 -43.52 -12.68 -27.01
CA GLU A 158 -44.52 -13.36 -27.83
C GLU A 158 -43.93 -14.61 -28.50
N LYS A 159 -44.68 -15.73 -28.50
CA LYS A 159 -44.23 -17.00 -29.06
C LYS A 159 -43.89 -16.89 -30.55
N ASP A 160 -44.64 -16.08 -31.31
CA ASP A 160 -44.42 -15.89 -32.74
C ASP A 160 -43.09 -15.17 -33.02
N GLN A 161 -42.75 -14.13 -32.24
CA GLN A 161 -41.47 -13.43 -32.36
C GLN A 161 -40.27 -14.35 -32.06
N ILE A 162 -40.40 -15.21 -31.06
CA ILE A 162 -39.38 -16.20 -30.72
C ILE A 162 -39.25 -17.23 -31.84
N LYS A 163 -40.37 -17.72 -32.37
CA LYS A 163 -40.39 -18.70 -33.46
C LYS A 163 -39.69 -18.14 -34.70
N ASP A 164 -39.98 -16.91 -35.09
CA ASP A 164 -39.33 -16.24 -36.22
C ASP A 164 -37.81 -16.10 -36.04
N LEU A 165 -37.35 -15.79 -34.82
CA LEU A 165 -35.92 -15.70 -34.50
C LEU A 165 -35.25 -17.08 -34.66
N PHE A 166 -35.85 -18.14 -34.10
CA PHE A 166 -35.29 -19.49 -34.19
C PHE A 166 -35.35 -20.08 -35.60
N SER A 167 -36.35 -19.72 -36.40
CA SER A 167 -36.38 -20.02 -37.84
C SER A 167 -35.21 -19.37 -38.57
N LEU A 168 -34.95 -18.07 -38.34
CA LEU A 168 -33.80 -17.37 -38.93
C LEU A 168 -32.46 -18.00 -38.51
N ILE A 169 -32.34 -18.43 -37.25
CA ILE A 169 -31.14 -19.13 -36.75
C ILE A 169 -30.91 -20.43 -37.54
N LYS A 170 -31.96 -21.23 -37.75
CA LYS A 170 -31.89 -22.48 -38.52
C LYS A 170 -31.50 -22.23 -39.98
N ASP A 171 -32.02 -21.17 -40.58
CA ASP A 171 -31.67 -20.78 -41.95
C ASP A 171 -30.19 -20.37 -42.05
N ILE A 172 -29.65 -19.69 -41.02
CA ILE A 172 -28.23 -19.30 -40.96
C ILE A 172 -27.30 -20.51 -40.72
N GLU A 173 -27.72 -21.48 -39.91
CA GLU A 173 -26.95 -22.70 -39.66
C GLU A 173 -26.84 -23.59 -40.90
N THR A 174 -27.91 -23.64 -41.71
CA THR A 174 -27.96 -24.42 -42.95
C THR A 174 -27.33 -23.70 -44.15
N ALA A 175 -27.29 -22.38 -44.17
CA ALA A 175 -26.68 -21.61 -45.25
C ALA A 175 -25.15 -21.74 -45.26
N GLU A 176 -24.54 -21.95 -46.44
CA GLU A 176 -23.08 -22.05 -46.58
C GLU A 176 -22.37 -20.70 -46.37
N GLN A 177 -22.98 -19.62 -46.83
CA GLN A 177 -22.54 -18.23 -46.68
C GLN A 177 -23.74 -17.35 -46.33
N ILE A 178 -23.52 -16.27 -45.58
CA ILE A 178 -24.57 -15.30 -45.25
C ILE A 178 -24.16 -13.89 -45.64
N SER A 179 -25.16 -13.08 -45.99
CA SER A 179 -24.94 -11.66 -46.30
C SER A 179 -24.79 -10.84 -45.01
N ALA A 180 -24.09 -9.70 -45.10
CA ALA A 180 -24.02 -8.73 -44.00
C ALA A 180 -25.41 -8.26 -43.54
N LYS A 181 -26.38 -8.17 -44.47
CA LYS A 181 -27.78 -7.82 -44.15
C LYS A 181 -28.43 -8.86 -43.24
N THR A 182 -28.22 -10.15 -43.53
CA THR A 182 -28.74 -11.26 -42.72
C THR A 182 -28.14 -11.24 -41.31
N LEU A 183 -26.83 -10.99 -41.19
CA LEU A 183 -26.16 -10.83 -39.89
C LEU A 183 -26.73 -9.66 -39.08
N MET A 184 -26.99 -8.52 -39.73
CA MET A 184 -27.56 -7.34 -39.08
C MET A 184 -28.99 -7.60 -38.58
N VAL A 185 -29.82 -8.30 -39.37
CA VAL A 185 -31.18 -8.69 -38.97
C VAL A 185 -31.15 -9.66 -37.79
N LEU A 186 -30.22 -10.62 -37.76
CA LEU A 186 -30.02 -11.52 -36.63
C LEU A 186 -29.72 -10.73 -35.35
N ASN A 187 -28.74 -9.81 -35.42
CA ASN A 187 -28.35 -9.00 -34.28
C ASN A 187 -29.51 -8.14 -33.75
N GLN A 188 -30.26 -7.47 -34.64
CA GLN A 188 -31.44 -6.68 -34.26
C GLN A 188 -32.53 -7.52 -33.59
N LYS A 189 -32.82 -8.73 -34.09
CA LYS A 189 -33.80 -9.62 -33.46
C LYS A 189 -33.33 -10.12 -32.08
N ILE A 190 -32.03 -10.39 -31.91
CA ILE A 190 -31.46 -10.76 -30.61
C ILE A 190 -31.55 -9.59 -29.63
N GLU A 191 -31.18 -8.38 -30.03
CA GLU A 191 -31.28 -7.18 -29.18
C GLU A 191 -32.73 -6.89 -28.78
N SER A 192 -33.68 -6.99 -29.71
CA SER A 192 -35.11 -6.83 -29.43
C SER A 192 -35.68 -7.89 -28.47
N PHE A 193 -35.07 -9.08 -28.43
CA PHE A 193 -35.41 -10.11 -27.45
C PHE A 193 -34.84 -9.79 -26.06
N GLN A 194 -33.66 -9.17 -25.99
CA GLN A 194 -32.96 -8.87 -24.73
C GLN A 194 -33.39 -7.55 -24.07
N SER A 195 -33.87 -6.58 -24.86
CA SER A 195 -34.46 -5.33 -24.38
C SER A 195 -35.86 -5.53 -23.81
#